data_AF-A0A9E0MSG8-F1
#
_entry.id   AF-A0A9E0MSG8-F1
#
_cell.length_a   1.000
_cell.length_b   1.000
_cell.length_c   1.000
_cell.angle_alpha   90.00
_cell.angle_beta   90.00
_cell.angle_gamma   90.00
#
_symmetry.space_group_name_H-M   'P 1'
#
loop_
_entity.id
_entity.type
_entity.pdbx_description
1 polymer ?
#
loop_
_entity_poly.entity_id
_entity_poly.type
_entity_poly.pdbx_seq_one_letter_code
_entity_poly.pdbx_strand_id
1 'polypeptide(L)'
;MLRPPVPHFIAVTLSLAVVLDADAQLLPFNNAPPQQLVQNMLAGQGVSVSNVTFNGAPANTINDQVGSFNGTASNIGLDSGLVMCTGNVAVIQGPNLFGGATYSPSAPSNSADPDLGFFVNTQRCVAVLEFDFIPSGDSISFRFVFGSEEYPEYVCSQFNDVFGFFLSGPGINGPYSNQAMNIATVPGTNVPVAINTVNPGVPGMFGGSGSTCAASDPNWQANSVYYLDNIDPDPFFNPTTTVQFDGFTVPLTARAAVQCGETYHIKLAIAHATDGSLDSAVLIEAGSFSSSSSLTASVATPMNDGTLTEGCGEAVVTLTRPSGNGEALIQLTYDGPGIAPGDLQGNAAQVSMADGESSVSFPISAVRDEAAEGAEALNIVATWSSTCGFSVSDSVSITLLDYAPMELTTTDPWLQCDHDSVLLEAMVDGGLGTITLAWGAEGAPDPFFAPGLEDGTYTVTATDQCPETVTALVQVHSGCTIWIPNVITPNGDGVNDAWVINGLGRSGSAVKVFNRWGQLVYGSANYANNWKARDLPDGTYFYEVIDGRSGDRFTGHLTILANGSK
;
A
#
# COMPACT_ATOMS: atom_id res chain seq x y z
N MET A 1 60.21 -35.75 -61.65
CA MET A 1 59.48 -37.00 -61.32
C MET A 1 58.67 -36.74 -60.07
N LEU A 2 57.35 -36.90 -60.19
CA LEU A 2 56.32 -36.47 -59.24
C LEU A 2 56.42 -37.21 -57.91
N ARG A 3 56.41 -36.47 -56.79
CA ARG A 3 56.28 -37.01 -55.42
C ARG A 3 54.82 -37.42 -55.16
N PRO A 4 54.55 -38.53 -54.45
CA PRO A 4 53.20 -38.95 -54.11
C PRO A 4 52.60 -38.10 -52.97
N PRO A 5 51.25 -38.04 -52.85
CA PRO A 5 50.58 -37.18 -51.88
C PRO A 5 50.60 -37.75 -50.47
N VAL A 6 50.68 -36.86 -49.48
CA VAL A 6 50.63 -37.14 -48.04
C VAL A 6 49.17 -37.25 -47.59
N PRO A 7 48.74 -38.32 -46.88
CA PRO A 7 47.38 -38.40 -46.35
C PRO A 7 47.26 -37.53 -45.09
N HIS A 8 46.30 -36.61 -45.09
CA HIS A 8 45.87 -35.89 -43.89
C HIS A 8 44.81 -36.73 -43.17
N PHE A 9 45.13 -37.25 -41.99
CA PHE A 9 44.15 -37.86 -41.09
C PHE A 9 43.43 -36.73 -40.34
N ILE A 10 42.14 -36.53 -40.64
CA ILE A 10 41.24 -35.73 -39.81
C ILE A 10 40.77 -36.64 -38.69
N ALA A 11 41.27 -36.43 -37.47
CA ALA A 11 40.74 -37.05 -36.26
C ALA A 11 39.44 -36.34 -35.88
N VAL A 12 38.29 -36.98 -36.13
CA VAL A 12 37.01 -36.56 -35.56
C VAL A 12 36.95 -37.13 -34.15
N THR A 13 37.27 -36.30 -33.15
CA THR A 13 36.98 -36.62 -31.74
C THR A 13 35.48 -36.53 -31.54
N LEU A 14 34.81 -37.68 -31.51
CA LEU A 14 33.43 -37.81 -31.05
C LEU A 14 33.45 -37.62 -29.52
N SER A 15 33.21 -36.39 -29.05
CA SER A 15 32.97 -36.11 -27.64
C SER A 15 31.61 -36.68 -27.27
N LEU A 16 31.59 -37.88 -26.72
CA LEU A 16 30.42 -38.47 -26.08
C LEU A 16 30.14 -37.63 -24.81
N ALA A 17 29.23 -36.67 -24.91
CA ALA A 17 28.66 -36.02 -23.74
C ALA A 17 27.84 -37.07 -23.00
N VAL A 18 28.40 -37.59 -21.91
CA VAL A 18 27.61 -38.32 -20.91
C VAL A 18 26.73 -37.26 -20.26
N VAL A 19 25.47 -37.21 -20.66
CA VAL A 19 24.43 -36.55 -19.87
C VAL A 19 24.27 -37.42 -18.63
N LEU A 20 24.75 -36.95 -17.49
CA LEU A 20 24.36 -37.49 -16.21
C LEU A 20 22.91 -37.03 -16.01
N ASP A 21 21.95 -37.94 -16.10
CA ASP A 21 20.62 -37.69 -15.56
C ASP A 21 20.79 -37.40 -14.06
N ALA A 22 20.52 -36.16 -13.67
CA ALA A 22 20.40 -35.78 -12.28
C ALA A 22 18.95 -36.08 -11.89
N ASP A 23 18.74 -37.17 -11.14
CA ASP A 23 17.41 -37.46 -10.58
C ASP A 23 17.02 -36.34 -9.60
N ALA A 24 15.79 -35.84 -9.74
CA ALA A 24 15.17 -34.89 -8.82
C ALA A 24 14.78 -35.63 -7.52
N GLN A 25 15.63 -35.58 -6.50
CA GLN A 25 15.43 -36.33 -5.25
C GLN A 25 15.81 -35.49 -4.02
N LEU A 26 15.11 -35.74 -2.91
CA LEU A 26 15.53 -35.29 -1.59
C LEU A 26 16.70 -36.15 -1.10
N LEU A 27 17.87 -35.55 -0.88
CA LEU A 27 19.08 -36.30 -0.48
C LEU A 27 19.38 -36.11 1.02
N PRO A 28 19.19 -37.13 1.87
CA PRO A 28 19.58 -37.08 3.26
C PRO A 28 21.09 -37.27 3.44
N PHE A 29 21.67 -36.54 4.39
CA PHE A 29 23.05 -36.72 4.84
C PHE A 29 23.07 -36.93 6.36
N ASN A 30 23.59 -38.07 6.80
CA ASN A 30 23.63 -38.49 8.21
C ASN A 30 25.07 -38.56 8.77
N ASN A 31 25.87 -37.54 8.47
CA ASN A 31 27.32 -37.56 8.78
C ASN A 31 27.75 -36.40 9.70
N ALA A 32 26.81 -35.60 10.19
CA ALA A 32 27.11 -34.45 11.03
C ALA A 32 26.53 -34.64 12.44
N PRO A 33 27.28 -34.35 13.51
CA PRO A 33 26.74 -34.36 14.86
C PRO A 33 25.66 -33.29 15.05
N PRO A 34 24.69 -33.48 15.96
CA PRO A 34 23.65 -32.50 16.30
C PRO A 34 24.15 -31.07 16.50
N GLN A 35 25.32 -30.90 17.15
CA GLN A 35 25.95 -29.59 17.33
C GLN A 35 26.14 -28.84 16.01
N GLN A 36 26.67 -29.54 15.00
CA GLN A 36 26.97 -28.96 13.70
C GLN A 36 25.70 -28.68 12.90
N LEU A 37 24.71 -29.57 12.99
CA LEU A 37 23.41 -29.37 12.36
C LEU A 37 22.71 -28.13 12.92
N VAL A 38 22.70 -27.94 14.24
CA VAL A 38 22.10 -26.75 14.85
C VAL A 38 22.89 -25.47 14.50
N GLN A 39 24.22 -25.48 14.65
CA GLN A 39 25.02 -24.27 14.46
C GLN A 39 25.19 -23.84 13.01
N ASN A 40 25.37 -24.79 12.09
CA ASN A 40 25.77 -24.48 10.72
C ASN A 40 24.64 -24.65 9.70
N MET A 41 23.56 -25.37 10.06
CA MET A 41 22.40 -25.55 9.19
C MET A 41 21.17 -24.82 9.73
N LEU A 42 20.76 -25.07 10.97
CA LEU A 42 19.49 -24.55 11.49
C LEU A 42 19.56 -23.06 11.86
N ALA A 43 20.59 -22.67 12.62
CA ALA A 43 20.73 -21.32 13.15
C ALA A 43 20.88 -20.28 12.02
N GLY A 44 20.00 -19.29 12.05
CA GLY A 44 19.93 -18.17 11.13
C GLY A 44 20.52 -16.89 11.69
N GLN A 45 20.17 -15.77 11.06
CA GLN A 45 20.59 -14.45 11.51
C GLN A 45 20.02 -14.13 12.89
N GLY A 46 20.83 -13.47 13.72
CA GLY A 46 20.37 -12.90 14.98
C GLY A 46 20.08 -13.89 16.09
N VAL A 47 20.58 -15.13 16.02
CA VAL A 47 20.52 -16.10 17.11
C VAL A 47 21.91 -16.60 17.47
N SER A 48 22.16 -16.75 18.76
CA SER A 48 23.33 -17.48 19.28
C SER A 48 22.85 -18.75 19.96
N VAL A 49 23.36 -19.91 19.54
CA VAL A 49 22.90 -21.24 20.02
C VAL A 49 23.96 -21.93 20.88
N SER A 50 23.53 -22.64 21.91
CA SER A 50 24.40 -23.37 22.84
C SER A 50 23.69 -24.58 23.46
N ASN A 51 24.41 -25.40 24.24
CA ASN A 51 23.86 -26.53 25.00
C ASN A 51 23.01 -27.51 24.17
N VAL A 52 23.44 -27.79 22.93
CA VAL A 52 22.74 -28.74 22.05
C VAL A 52 22.81 -30.15 22.63
N THR A 53 21.69 -30.88 22.60
CA THR A 53 21.63 -32.31 22.93
C THR A 53 20.68 -33.02 21.98
N PHE A 54 20.88 -34.33 21.81
CA PHE A 54 19.95 -35.16 21.04
C PHE A 54 19.63 -36.43 21.82
N ASN A 55 18.36 -36.68 22.11
CA ASN A 55 17.89 -37.78 22.97
C ASN A 55 18.63 -37.83 24.32
N GLY A 56 18.97 -36.66 24.89
CA GLY A 56 19.77 -36.53 26.11
C GLY A 56 21.25 -36.90 25.98
N ALA A 57 21.71 -37.32 24.78
CA ALA A 57 23.10 -37.59 24.50
C ALA A 57 23.89 -36.31 24.16
N PRO A 58 25.23 -36.31 24.37
CA PRO A 58 26.07 -35.17 24.00
C PRO A 58 25.99 -34.80 22.52
N ALA A 59 26.02 -33.49 22.23
CA ALA A 59 25.87 -32.88 20.90
C ALA A 59 26.81 -33.39 19.79
N ASN A 60 27.91 -34.03 20.17
CA ASN A 60 28.91 -34.59 19.27
C ASN A 60 28.66 -36.07 18.90
N THR A 61 27.55 -36.66 19.40
CA THR A 61 27.16 -38.03 19.11
C THR A 61 26.28 -38.06 17.86
N ILE A 62 26.75 -38.71 16.79
CA ILE A 62 25.95 -38.92 15.58
C ILE A 62 24.79 -39.87 15.91
N ASN A 63 23.60 -39.55 15.41
CA ASN A 63 22.40 -40.36 15.58
C ASN A 63 21.63 -40.37 14.25
N ASP A 64 21.14 -41.53 13.85
CA ASP A 64 20.51 -41.72 12.55
C ASP A 64 19.07 -41.22 12.43
N GLN A 65 18.49 -40.72 13.51
CA GLN A 65 17.20 -40.04 13.55
C GLN A 65 17.30 -38.53 13.27
N VAL A 66 18.51 -37.98 13.10
CA VAL A 66 18.72 -36.56 12.78
C VAL A 66 19.81 -36.37 11.73
N GLY A 67 19.58 -35.45 10.80
CA GLY A 67 20.51 -35.21 9.71
C GLY A 67 20.24 -33.90 9.00
N SER A 68 20.85 -33.73 7.84
CA SER A 68 20.53 -32.64 6.92
C SER A 68 19.95 -33.16 5.61
N PHE A 69 19.25 -32.31 4.86
CA PHE A 69 18.74 -32.65 3.53
C PHE A 69 19.11 -31.58 2.49
N ASN A 70 19.19 -31.99 1.23
CA ASN A 70 19.13 -31.11 0.06
C ASN A 70 17.82 -31.37 -0.68
N GLY A 71 16.98 -30.34 -0.77
CA GLY A 71 15.65 -30.39 -1.37
C GLY A 71 15.46 -29.49 -2.58
N THR A 72 16.52 -28.85 -3.11
CA THR A 72 16.44 -27.94 -4.27
C THR A 72 15.79 -28.58 -5.50
N ALA A 73 15.96 -29.88 -5.68
CA ALA A 73 15.36 -30.65 -6.76
C ALA A 73 14.14 -31.47 -6.29
N SER A 74 13.49 -31.09 -5.19
CA SER A 74 12.37 -31.84 -4.63
C SER A 74 11.08 -31.00 -4.52
N ASN A 75 9.95 -31.68 -4.39
CA ASN A 75 8.62 -31.11 -4.18
C ASN A 75 8.32 -30.79 -2.71
N ILE A 76 9.30 -30.90 -1.80
CA ILE A 76 9.12 -30.58 -0.37
C ILE A 76 8.96 -29.08 -0.10
N GLY A 77 9.37 -28.22 -1.04
CA GLY A 77 9.25 -26.76 -0.91
C GLY A 77 10.28 -26.09 0.00
N LEU A 78 11.33 -26.81 0.42
CA LEU A 78 12.49 -26.32 1.17
C LEU A 78 13.79 -26.69 0.42
N ASP A 79 14.68 -25.72 0.19
CA ASP A 79 15.92 -25.95 -0.59
C ASP A 79 16.94 -26.83 0.14
N SER A 80 17.05 -26.67 1.45
CA SER A 80 17.93 -27.46 2.32
C SER A 80 17.56 -27.24 3.79
N GLY A 81 18.09 -28.07 4.69
CA GLY A 81 17.79 -27.92 6.10
C GLY A 81 18.19 -29.08 6.99
N LEU A 82 17.66 -29.06 8.21
CA LEU A 82 17.75 -30.11 9.21
C LEU A 82 16.53 -31.02 9.11
N VAL A 83 16.71 -32.34 9.24
CA VAL A 83 15.62 -33.31 9.31
C VAL A 83 15.69 -34.09 10.62
N MET A 84 14.54 -34.29 11.25
CA MET A 84 14.34 -35.23 12.35
C MET A 84 13.30 -36.25 11.96
N CYS A 85 13.56 -37.53 12.21
CA CYS A 85 12.71 -38.64 11.81
C CYS A 85 12.42 -39.58 13.00
N THR A 86 11.24 -40.18 13.04
CA THR A 86 10.95 -41.29 13.96
C THR A 86 11.78 -42.52 13.60
N GLY A 87 12.08 -42.71 12.32
CA GLY A 87 13.01 -43.70 11.79
C GLY A 87 14.41 -43.15 11.51
N ASN A 88 15.11 -43.82 10.61
CA ASN A 88 16.38 -43.38 10.04
C ASN A 88 16.11 -42.30 8.98
N VAL A 89 16.84 -41.19 9.01
CA VAL A 89 16.67 -40.08 8.05
C VAL A 89 16.85 -40.49 6.59
N ALA A 90 17.47 -41.64 6.31
CA ALA A 90 17.55 -42.20 4.96
C ALA A 90 16.16 -42.52 4.36
N VAL A 91 15.12 -42.68 5.18
CA VAL A 91 13.76 -42.95 4.70
C VAL A 91 13.22 -41.83 3.83
N ILE A 92 13.66 -40.58 4.00
CA ILE A 92 13.09 -39.43 3.27
C ILE A 92 13.46 -39.41 1.79
N GLN A 93 14.45 -40.22 1.38
CA GLN A 93 14.99 -40.21 0.02
C GLN A 93 13.94 -40.66 -0.98
N GLY A 94 13.49 -39.74 -1.82
CA GLY A 94 12.53 -40.05 -2.88
C GLY A 94 13.16 -40.71 -4.12
N PRO A 95 12.36 -40.97 -5.16
CA PRO A 95 10.91 -40.74 -5.25
C PRO A 95 10.09 -41.61 -4.28
N ASN A 96 8.79 -41.31 -4.10
CA ASN A 96 7.92 -42.19 -3.31
C ASN A 96 7.65 -43.49 -4.08
N LEU A 97 8.33 -44.56 -3.67
CA LEU A 97 8.21 -45.89 -4.30
C LEU A 97 7.44 -46.89 -3.44
N PHE A 98 7.11 -46.53 -2.21
CA PHE A 98 6.55 -47.43 -1.21
C PHE A 98 5.51 -46.69 -0.36
N GLY A 99 4.26 -47.13 -0.35
CA GLY A 99 3.22 -46.50 0.49
C GLY A 99 3.25 -46.98 1.94
N GLY A 100 4.41 -46.93 2.59
CA GLY A 100 4.60 -47.48 3.93
C GLY A 100 6.05 -47.79 4.28
N ALA A 101 6.98 -46.93 3.87
CA ALA A 101 8.39 -47.05 4.21
C ALA A 101 8.62 -47.01 5.73
N THR A 102 9.52 -47.86 6.22
CA THR A 102 9.90 -47.88 7.64
C THR A 102 11.35 -48.32 7.76
N TYR A 103 12.22 -47.39 8.15
CA TYR A 103 13.63 -47.61 8.33
C TYR A 103 13.92 -47.44 9.82
N SER A 104 13.90 -48.53 10.59
CA SER A 104 14.08 -48.44 12.04
C SER A 104 15.41 -47.76 12.42
N PRO A 105 15.43 -46.93 13.47
CA PRO A 105 16.67 -46.30 13.91
C PRO A 105 17.61 -47.33 14.53
N SER A 106 18.90 -47.05 14.47
CA SER A 106 19.95 -47.91 15.02
C SER A 106 19.85 -48.09 16.55
N ALA A 107 19.29 -47.10 17.24
CA ALA A 107 19.11 -47.08 18.69
C ALA A 107 17.76 -46.43 19.08
N PRO A 108 16.62 -47.14 18.93
CA PRO A 108 15.30 -46.58 19.19
C PRO A 108 15.12 -46.19 20.65
N SER A 109 14.73 -44.94 20.91
CA SER A 109 14.25 -44.52 22.22
C SER A 109 12.75 -44.78 22.34
N ASN A 110 12.36 -45.55 23.35
CA ASN A 110 10.95 -45.76 23.73
C ASN A 110 10.64 -45.08 25.08
N SER A 111 11.49 -44.16 25.51
CA SER A 111 11.21 -43.29 26.65
C SER A 111 10.26 -42.20 26.18
N ALA A 112 9.05 -42.16 26.72
CA ALA A 112 8.08 -41.15 26.38
C ALA A 112 8.58 -39.75 26.76
N ASP A 113 8.45 -38.80 25.85
CA ASP A 113 8.58 -37.37 26.14
C ASP A 113 7.29 -36.88 26.83
N PRO A 114 7.39 -36.18 27.97
CA PRO A 114 6.22 -35.75 28.73
C PRO A 114 5.36 -34.73 27.98
N ASP A 115 5.94 -33.92 27.10
CA ASP A 115 5.21 -32.87 26.39
C ASP A 115 4.49 -33.43 25.16
N LEU A 116 5.09 -34.39 24.44
CA LEU A 116 4.37 -35.20 23.45
C LEU A 116 3.24 -36.04 24.09
N GLY A 117 3.32 -36.31 25.39
CA GLY A 117 2.29 -36.99 26.18
C GLY A 117 0.93 -36.28 26.20
N PHE A 118 0.90 -34.97 25.90
CA PHE A 118 -0.34 -34.22 25.74
C PHE A 118 -1.09 -34.57 24.45
N PHE A 119 -0.39 -35.13 23.46
CA PHE A 119 -0.96 -35.46 22.15
C PHE A 119 -1.18 -36.96 21.98
N VAL A 120 -0.27 -37.79 22.50
CA VAL A 120 -0.35 -39.25 22.39
C VAL A 120 0.13 -39.96 23.64
N ASN A 121 -0.58 -41.03 24.02
CA ASN A 121 -0.28 -41.80 25.23
C ASN A 121 0.87 -42.80 25.07
N THR A 122 0.98 -43.45 23.90
CA THR A 122 2.03 -44.45 23.61
C THR A 122 2.94 -43.89 22.55
N GLN A 123 4.22 -43.77 22.88
CA GLN A 123 5.25 -43.20 22.01
C GLN A 123 6.31 -44.25 21.69
N ARG A 124 6.72 -44.32 20.42
CA ARG A 124 7.84 -45.16 19.97
C ARG A 124 8.83 -44.35 19.14
N CYS A 125 10.08 -44.80 19.13
CA CYS A 125 11.19 -44.21 18.37
C CYS A 125 11.30 -42.69 18.53
N VAL A 126 11.20 -42.22 19.78
CA VAL A 126 11.22 -40.79 20.11
C VAL A 126 12.55 -40.17 19.71
N ALA A 127 12.50 -39.07 18.97
CA ALA A 127 13.64 -38.24 18.61
C ALA A 127 13.44 -36.83 19.18
N VAL A 128 14.39 -36.38 19.99
CA VAL A 128 14.34 -35.09 20.71
C VAL A 128 15.64 -34.34 20.47
N LEU A 129 15.56 -33.14 19.89
CA LEU A 129 16.66 -32.19 19.73
C LEU A 129 16.37 -30.98 20.62
N GLU A 130 17.29 -30.65 21.52
CA GLU A 130 17.12 -29.53 22.45
C GLU A 130 18.36 -28.65 22.45
N PHE A 131 18.17 -27.34 22.57
CA PHE A 131 19.27 -26.38 22.70
C PHE A 131 18.79 -25.07 23.32
N ASP A 132 19.74 -24.32 23.87
CA ASP A 132 19.51 -22.95 24.33
C ASP A 132 19.86 -21.97 23.22
N PHE A 133 19.15 -20.84 23.17
CA PHE A 133 19.50 -19.73 22.29
C PHE A 133 19.30 -18.37 22.95
N ILE A 134 20.05 -17.39 22.44
CA ILE A 134 19.90 -15.97 22.79
C ILE A 134 19.49 -15.22 21.51
N PRO A 135 18.27 -14.66 21.43
CA PRO A 135 17.79 -13.89 20.30
C PRO A 135 18.35 -12.47 20.31
N SER A 136 18.58 -11.93 19.12
CA SER A 136 18.97 -10.52 18.89
C SER A 136 17.79 -9.59 18.59
N GLY A 137 16.61 -10.16 18.37
CA GLY A 137 15.35 -9.45 18.19
C GLY A 137 14.30 -9.78 19.26
N ASP A 138 13.08 -9.30 19.04
CA ASP A 138 11.91 -9.50 19.90
C ASP A 138 11.01 -10.68 19.46
N SER A 139 11.45 -11.40 18.43
CA SER A 139 10.74 -12.57 17.91
C SER A 139 11.71 -13.61 17.37
N ILE A 140 11.26 -14.86 17.37
CA ILE A 140 11.88 -15.95 16.61
C ILE A 140 10.92 -16.43 15.54
N SER A 141 11.47 -16.91 14.44
CA SER A 141 10.73 -17.56 13.36
C SER A 141 11.58 -18.67 12.76
N PHE A 142 10.94 -19.70 12.20
CA PHE A 142 11.55 -20.67 11.30
C PHE A 142 10.49 -21.41 10.49
N ARG A 143 10.89 -21.94 9.33
CA ARG A 143 10.01 -22.69 8.42
C ARG A 143 10.24 -24.19 8.53
N PHE A 144 9.17 -24.96 8.45
CA PHE A 144 9.23 -26.41 8.53
C PHE A 144 8.18 -27.10 7.65
N VAL A 145 8.39 -28.39 7.39
CA VAL A 145 7.44 -29.31 6.77
C VAL A 145 7.34 -30.56 7.63
N PHE A 146 6.13 -31.08 7.80
CA PHE A 146 5.88 -32.37 8.44
C PHE A 146 5.40 -33.38 7.39
N GLY A 147 6.04 -34.54 7.30
CA GLY A 147 5.70 -35.62 6.37
C GLY A 147 5.59 -36.96 7.06
N SER A 148 4.79 -37.87 6.50
CA SER A 148 4.53 -39.18 7.08
C SER A 148 4.11 -40.22 6.04
N GLU A 149 4.49 -41.47 6.29
CA GLU A 149 4.01 -42.68 5.62
C GLU A 149 2.66 -43.19 6.19
N GLU A 150 2.10 -42.51 7.21
CA GLU A 150 0.74 -42.78 7.70
C GLU A 150 -0.32 -42.07 6.84
N TYR A 151 0.07 -41.05 6.05
CA TYR A 151 -0.81 -40.42 5.09
C TYR A 151 -0.99 -41.28 3.84
N PRO A 152 -2.11 -41.11 3.13
CA PRO A 152 -3.40 -40.68 3.62
C PRO A 152 -4.15 -41.83 4.33
N GLU A 153 -3.65 -43.07 4.30
CA GLU A 153 -4.37 -44.29 4.67
C GLU A 153 -4.88 -44.28 6.11
N TYR A 154 -4.14 -43.71 7.04
CA TYR A 154 -4.42 -43.74 8.47
C TYR A 154 -5.00 -42.44 9.03
N VAL A 155 -5.34 -41.48 8.16
CA VAL A 155 -5.99 -40.22 8.54
C VAL A 155 -7.30 -40.49 9.30
N CYS A 156 -7.50 -39.76 10.40
CA CYS A 156 -8.59 -39.93 11.37
C CYS A 156 -8.54 -41.24 12.17
N SER A 157 -7.36 -41.81 12.40
CA SER A 157 -7.17 -42.98 13.25
C SER A 157 -6.38 -42.66 14.54
N GLN A 158 -6.02 -43.69 15.30
CA GLN A 158 -5.12 -43.59 16.47
C GLN A 158 -3.63 -43.53 16.10
N PHE A 159 -3.31 -43.83 14.84
CA PHE A 159 -2.01 -43.67 14.20
C PHE A 159 -1.97 -42.22 13.74
N ASN A 160 -1.50 -41.39 14.67
CA ASN A 160 -1.47 -39.94 14.55
C ASN A 160 -0.12 -39.50 15.08
N ASP A 161 0.94 -39.86 14.37
CA ASP A 161 2.29 -39.44 14.69
C ASP A 161 2.35 -37.95 15.02
N VAL A 162 3.08 -37.66 16.10
CA VAL A 162 3.06 -36.34 16.73
C VAL A 162 4.45 -35.74 16.78
N PHE A 163 4.50 -34.43 16.61
CA PHE A 163 5.67 -33.64 16.91
C PHE A 163 5.28 -32.36 17.64
N GLY A 164 6.26 -31.70 18.25
CA GLY A 164 6.06 -30.43 18.92
C GLY A 164 7.36 -29.63 18.97
N PHE A 165 7.20 -28.31 18.93
CA PHE A 165 8.28 -27.35 19.15
C PHE A 165 7.98 -26.61 20.45
N PHE A 166 8.60 -27.05 21.53
CA PHE A 166 8.34 -26.56 22.87
C PHE A 166 9.37 -25.48 23.22
N LEU A 167 8.91 -24.23 23.27
CA LEU A 167 9.73 -23.07 23.58
C LEU A 167 9.48 -22.63 25.03
N SER A 168 10.54 -22.46 25.81
CA SER A 168 10.49 -21.94 27.19
C SER A 168 11.51 -20.83 27.41
N GLY A 169 11.23 -19.94 28.36
CA GLY A 169 12.08 -18.80 28.70
C GLY A 169 11.27 -17.63 29.26
N PRO A 170 11.90 -16.46 29.50
CA PRO A 170 11.24 -15.30 30.06
C PRO A 170 9.98 -14.88 29.27
N GLY A 171 8.89 -14.62 30.00
CA GLY A 171 7.61 -14.20 29.44
C GLY A 171 6.75 -15.32 28.84
N ILE A 172 7.24 -16.56 28.77
CA ILE A 172 6.47 -17.72 28.30
C ILE A 172 5.91 -18.48 29.49
N ASN A 173 4.60 -18.78 29.45
CA ASN A 173 3.91 -19.53 30.51
C ASN A 173 2.87 -20.48 29.88
N GLY A 174 3.34 -21.55 29.26
CA GLY A 174 2.49 -22.59 28.68
C GLY A 174 2.37 -23.84 29.55
N PRO A 175 1.53 -24.81 29.13
CA PRO A 175 1.16 -25.97 29.93
C PRO A 175 2.21 -27.10 29.94
N TYR A 176 3.27 -26.97 29.12
CA TYR A 176 4.28 -28.01 28.93
C TYR A 176 5.41 -27.89 29.97
N SER A 177 6.34 -28.84 29.95
CA SER A 177 7.51 -28.88 30.82
C SER A 177 8.28 -27.55 30.75
N ASN A 178 8.81 -27.11 31.89
CA ASN A 178 9.47 -25.79 32.04
C ASN A 178 8.59 -24.60 31.63
N GLN A 179 7.27 -24.74 31.77
CA GLN A 179 6.29 -23.72 31.36
C GLN A 179 6.39 -23.39 29.86
N ALA A 180 6.85 -24.34 29.04
CA ALA A 180 6.99 -24.13 27.61
C ALA A 180 5.64 -23.97 26.92
N MET A 181 5.64 -23.36 25.74
CA MET A 181 4.51 -23.34 24.79
C MET A 181 4.86 -24.13 23.53
N ASN A 182 3.89 -24.76 22.88
CA ASN A 182 4.08 -25.39 21.57
C ASN A 182 3.89 -24.35 20.46
N ILE A 183 4.89 -24.18 19.59
CA ILE A 183 4.87 -23.24 18.45
C ILE A 183 4.72 -23.95 17.09
N ALA A 184 4.58 -25.28 17.08
CA ALA A 184 4.25 -26.09 15.91
C ALA A 184 2.73 -26.19 15.72
N THR A 185 2.07 -25.08 15.37
CA THR A 185 0.61 -25.02 15.25
C THR A 185 0.12 -24.76 13.83
N VAL A 186 -1.11 -25.20 13.55
CA VAL A 186 -1.82 -24.88 12.31
C VAL A 186 -1.93 -23.35 12.19
N PRO A 187 -1.59 -22.75 11.03
CA PRO A 187 -1.51 -21.31 10.87
C PRO A 187 -2.75 -20.57 11.37
N GLY A 188 -2.54 -19.56 12.23
CA GLY A 188 -3.60 -18.73 12.79
C GLY A 188 -4.36 -19.36 13.97
N THR A 189 -3.91 -20.51 14.49
CA THR A 189 -4.55 -21.22 15.60
C THR A 189 -3.55 -21.68 16.67
N ASN A 190 -4.07 -22.27 17.75
CA ASN A 190 -3.29 -22.98 18.78
C ASN A 190 -3.36 -24.51 18.62
N VAL A 191 -3.88 -25.00 17.49
CA VAL A 191 -4.03 -26.43 17.22
C VAL A 191 -2.67 -26.99 16.79
N PRO A 192 -2.12 -28.03 17.43
CA PRO A 192 -0.87 -28.67 16.99
C PRO A 192 -0.97 -29.25 15.57
N VAL A 193 0.11 -29.15 14.80
CA VAL A 193 0.22 -29.87 13.51
C VAL A 193 0.43 -31.35 13.78
N ALA A 194 -0.43 -32.19 13.20
CA ALA A 194 -0.39 -33.65 13.25
C ALA A 194 -1.23 -34.22 12.09
N ILE A 195 -1.18 -35.54 11.89
CA ILE A 195 -1.92 -36.23 10.82
C ILE A 195 -3.42 -35.95 10.88
N ASN A 196 -4.02 -35.96 12.06
CA ASN A 196 -5.45 -35.73 12.21
C ASN A 196 -5.86 -34.25 12.09
N THR A 197 -4.90 -33.30 12.08
CA THR A 197 -5.20 -31.85 12.02
C THR A 197 -4.87 -31.21 10.67
N VAL A 198 -3.87 -31.72 9.92
CA VAL A 198 -3.52 -31.27 8.56
C VAL A 198 -3.46 -32.47 7.62
N ASN A 199 -4.46 -32.66 6.76
CA ASN A 199 -4.62 -33.87 5.93
C ASN A 199 -5.54 -33.61 4.72
N PRO A 200 -5.87 -34.60 3.87
CA PRO A 200 -6.73 -34.42 2.70
C PRO A 200 -8.17 -33.92 2.96
N GLY A 201 -8.61 -33.80 4.22
CA GLY A 201 -9.97 -33.40 4.57
C GLY A 201 -11.00 -34.53 4.46
N VAL A 202 -10.53 -35.77 4.28
CA VAL A 202 -11.33 -37.01 4.29
C VAL A 202 -10.63 -38.09 5.14
N PRO A 203 -11.37 -38.97 5.84
CA PRO A 203 -10.77 -40.11 6.53
C PRO A 203 -10.07 -41.06 5.55
N GLY A 204 -8.95 -41.63 5.97
CA GLY A 204 -8.18 -42.60 5.20
C GLY A 204 -8.88 -43.96 5.07
N MET A 205 -8.39 -44.81 4.17
CA MET A 205 -8.94 -46.16 3.95
C MET A 205 -8.86 -47.06 5.20
N PHE A 206 -7.79 -46.93 5.97
CA PHE A 206 -7.59 -47.58 7.27
C PHE A 206 -7.84 -46.62 8.44
N GLY A 207 -8.38 -45.44 8.12
CA GLY A 207 -8.80 -44.42 9.05
C GLY A 207 -10.00 -44.83 9.90
N GLY A 208 -10.25 -44.05 10.95
CA GLY A 208 -11.48 -44.12 11.71
C GLY A 208 -12.60 -43.29 11.07
N SER A 209 -13.47 -42.75 11.91
CA SER A 209 -14.50 -41.80 11.50
C SER A 209 -13.92 -40.38 11.46
N GLY A 210 -14.48 -39.50 10.62
CA GLY A 210 -14.14 -38.06 10.65
C GLY A 210 -14.33 -37.41 12.02
N SER A 211 -15.10 -38.03 12.92
CA SER A 211 -15.19 -37.62 14.33
C SER A 211 -13.85 -37.71 15.09
N THR A 212 -12.93 -38.61 14.70
CA THR A 212 -11.60 -38.69 15.29
C THR A 212 -10.78 -37.45 14.96
N CYS A 213 -10.74 -37.04 13.68
CA CYS A 213 -10.10 -35.79 13.28
C CYS A 213 -10.78 -34.56 13.90
N ALA A 214 -12.12 -34.53 13.93
CA ALA A 214 -12.86 -33.44 14.55
C ALA A 214 -12.62 -33.30 16.06
N ALA A 215 -12.20 -34.37 16.74
CA ALA A 215 -11.78 -34.32 18.14
C ALA A 215 -10.39 -33.68 18.32
N SER A 216 -9.51 -33.78 17.32
CA SER A 216 -8.22 -33.10 17.30
C SER A 216 -8.36 -31.64 16.87
N ASP A 217 -9.13 -31.36 15.81
CA ASP A 217 -9.46 -30.02 15.36
C ASP A 217 -10.84 -30.02 14.65
N PRO A 218 -11.85 -29.27 15.14
CA PRO A 218 -13.11 -29.10 14.44
C PRO A 218 -12.98 -28.55 13.01
N ASN A 219 -11.89 -27.85 12.69
CA ASN A 219 -11.63 -27.25 11.37
C ASN A 219 -10.73 -28.11 10.46
N TRP A 220 -10.42 -29.36 10.82
CA TRP A 220 -9.48 -30.23 10.10
C TRP A 220 -9.67 -30.29 8.57
N GLN A 221 -10.92 -30.22 8.08
CA GLN A 221 -11.20 -30.23 6.64
C GLN A 221 -10.76 -28.94 5.94
N ALA A 222 -10.88 -27.79 6.61
CA ALA A 222 -10.43 -26.50 6.09
C ALA A 222 -8.89 -26.41 6.07
N ASN A 223 -8.22 -27.14 6.96
CA ASN A 223 -6.75 -27.22 7.01
C ASN A 223 -6.14 -28.02 5.85
N SER A 224 -6.94 -28.67 5.01
CA SER A 224 -6.46 -29.42 3.83
C SER A 224 -5.69 -28.55 2.82
N VAL A 225 -5.87 -27.23 2.85
CA VAL A 225 -5.05 -26.25 2.13
C VAL A 225 -3.55 -26.35 2.49
N TYR A 226 -3.23 -26.83 3.69
CA TYR A 226 -1.85 -26.98 4.15
C TYR A 226 -1.28 -28.37 3.88
N TYR A 227 -2.04 -29.28 3.28
CA TYR A 227 -1.63 -30.65 2.98
C TYR A 227 -1.30 -30.81 1.49
N LEU A 228 -0.25 -31.57 1.20
CA LEU A 228 0.16 -32.01 -0.13
C LEU A 228 0.14 -33.53 -0.16
N ASP A 229 -0.62 -34.06 -1.12
CA ASP A 229 -0.62 -35.48 -1.48
C ASP A 229 0.65 -35.78 -2.29
N ASN A 230 1.38 -36.82 -1.92
CA ASN A 230 2.61 -37.25 -2.57
C ASN A 230 2.56 -38.74 -2.95
N ILE A 231 1.36 -39.25 -3.25
CA ILE A 231 1.18 -40.55 -3.90
C ILE A 231 1.33 -40.42 -5.42
N ASP A 232 2.16 -41.29 -6.00
CA ASP A 232 2.28 -41.44 -7.44
C ASP A 232 1.41 -42.60 -7.97
N PRO A 233 0.59 -42.40 -9.01
CA PRO A 233 -0.12 -43.50 -9.67
C PRO A 233 0.78 -44.47 -10.47
N ASP A 234 1.99 -44.05 -10.86
CA ASP A 234 2.97 -44.84 -11.63
C ASP A 234 4.43 -44.68 -11.12
N PRO A 235 4.71 -45.02 -9.84
CA PRO A 235 5.98 -44.71 -9.18
C PRO A 235 7.18 -45.46 -9.77
N PHE A 236 6.97 -46.62 -10.40
CA PHE A 236 8.05 -47.48 -10.88
C PHE A 236 8.48 -47.21 -12.33
N PHE A 237 7.62 -46.58 -13.14
CA PHE A 237 7.90 -46.37 -14.57
C PHE A 237 8.01 -44.89 -14.96
N ASN A 238 7.35 -43.98 -14.24
CA ASN A 238 7.44 -42.55 -14.48
C ASN A 238 7.20 -41.74 -13.18
N PRO A 239 8.11 -41.80 -12.19
CA PRO A 239 7.94 -41.12 -10.93
C PRO A 239 7.90 -39.60 -11.12
N THR A 240 6.87 -38.99 -10.53
CA THR A 240 6.58 -37.55 -10.47
C THR A 240 6.81 -36.99 -9.07
N THR A 241 6.89 -37.87 -8.06
CA THR A 241 7.20 -37.54 -6.68
C THR A 241 8.72 -37.55 -6.47
N THR A 242 9.23 -36.80 -5.49
CA THR A 242 10.69 -36.64 -5.27
C THR A 242 11.12 -36.82 -3.82
N VAL A 243 10.15 -37.16 -2.97
CA VAL A 243 10.25 -37.43 -1.53
C VAL A 243 9.55 -38.75 -1.27
N GLN A 244 10.03 -39.55 -0.32
CA GLN A 244 9.46 -40.87 -0.03
C GLN A 244 8.08 -40.82 0.64
N PHE A 245 7.81 -39.87 1.54
CA PHE A 245 6.54 -39.78 2.28
C PHE A 245 5.29 -39.74 1.41
N ASP A 246 4.24 -40.48 1.77
CA ASP A 246 2.96 -40.49 1.07
C ASP A 246 2.20 -39.15 1.14
N GLY A 247 2.45 -38.35 2.17
CA GLY A 247 1.94 -36.99 2.26
C GLY A 247 2.76 -36.11 3.19
N PHE A 248 2.65 -34.80 2.99
CA PHE A 248 3.33 -33.81 3.84
C PHE A 248 2.64 -32.46 3.80
N THR A 249 3.00 -31.57 4.74
CA THR A 249 2.49 -30.21 4.73
C THR A 249 3.16 -29.35 3.67
N VAL A 250 2.51 -28.30 3.19
CA VAL A 250 3.23 -27.14 2.61
C VAL A 250 4.21 -26.58 3.66
N PRO A 251 5.23 -25.80 3.27
CA PRO A 251 6.06 -25.09 4.24
C PRO A 251 5.22 -24.22 5.20
N LEU A 252 5.28 -24.54 6.48
CA LEU A 252 4.62 -23.81 7.57
C LEU A 252 5.65 -22.99 8.35
N THR A 253 5.20 -21.92 9.03
CA THR A 253 6.08 -21.05 9.82
C THR A 253 5.73 -21.14 11.29
N ALA A 254 6.68 -21.62 12.10
CA ALA A 254 6.65 -21.48 13.55
C ALA A 254 7.19 -20.10 13.94
N ARG A 255 6.50 -19.40 14.85
CA ARG A 255 6.93 -18.09 15.34
C ARG A 255 6.55 -17.89 16.80
N ALA A 256 7.34 -17.11 17.53
CA ALA A 256 7.02 -16.67 18.88
C ALA A 256 7.65 -15.32 19.20
N ALA A 257 7.00 -14.56 20.09
CA ALA A 257 7.62 -13.40 20.71
C ALA A 257 8.66 -13.85 21.74
N VAL A 258 9.78 -13.15 21.80
CA VAL A 258 10.89 -13.37 22.75
C VAL A 258 11.44 -12.03 23.23
N GLN A 259 12.26 -12.06 24.27
CA GLN A 259 12.94 -10.89 24.79
C GLN A 259 14.40 -10.93 24.31
N CYS A 260 14.84 -9.88 23.61
CA CYS A 260 16.21 -9.84 23.11
C CYS A 260 17.24 -9.97 24.24
N GLY A 261 18.30 -10.75 24.02
CA GLY A 261 19.40 -10.91 24.96
C GLY A 261 19.11 -11.88 26.11
N GLU A 262 17.86 -12.30 26.29
CA GLU A 262 17.48 -13.31 27.27
C GLU A 262 17.79 -14.72 26.77
N THR A 263 17.98 -15.65 27.69
CA THR A 263 18.20 -17.07 27.34
C THR A 263 16.87 -17.80 27.23
N TYR A 264 16.65 -18.42 26.08
CA TYR A 264 15.52 -19.30 25.82
C TYR A 264 16.00 -20.73 25.59
N HIS A 265 15.12 -21.68 25.84
CA HIS A 265 15.33 -23.10 25.59
C HIS A 265 14.25 -23.61 24.62
N ILE A 266 14.67 -24.29 23.55
CA ILE A 266 13.75 -24.93 22.61
C ILE A 266 14.01 -26.43 22.54
N LYS A 267 12.92 -27.20 22.64
CA LYS A 267 12.86 -28.64 22.40
C LYS A 267 12.04 -28.93 21.15
N LEU A 268 12.65 -29.62 20.20
CA LEU A 268 12.00 -30.18 19.01
C LEU A 268 11.85 -31.69 19.26
N ALA A 269 10.63 -32.20 19.31
CA ALA A 269 10.38 -33.61 19.59
C ALA A 269 9.42 -34.21 18.55
N ILE A 270 9.71 -35.43 18.11
CA ILE A 270 8.85 -36.24 17.24
C ILE A 270 8.83 -37.70 17.74
N ALA A 271 7.68 -38.36 17.64
CA ALA A 271 7.53 -39.76 18.00
C ALA A 271 6.43 -40.43 17.17
N HIS A 272 6.57 -41.74 17.00
CA HIS A 272 5.45 -42.53 16.50
C HIS A 272 4.34 -42.64 17.55
N ALA A 273 3.11 -42.64 17.07
CA ALA A 273 1.92 -42.89 17.86
C ALA A 273 1.56 -44.39 17.85
N THR A 274 1.43 -44.98 19.04
CA THR A 274 0.93 -46.35 19.22
C THR A 274 1.90 -47.47 18.83
N ASP A 275 2.29 -47.54 17.56
CA ASP A 275 3.27 -48.52 17.06
C ASP A 275 4.59 -47.83 16.65
N GLY A 276 5.53 -48.59 16.07
CA GLY A 276 6.85 -48.07 15.69
C GLY A 276 7.10 -48.30 14.21
N SER A 277 6.06 -48.12 13.40
CA SER A 277 6.05 -48.36 11.95
C SER A 277 5.48 -47.15 11.23
N LEU A 278 5.77 -47.03 9.93
CA LEU A 278 5.42 -45.91 9.06
C LEU A 278 6.08 -44.61 9.50
N ASP A 279 7.29 -44.36 8.97
CA ASP A 279 8.11 -43.25 9.47
C ASP A 279 7.48 -41.88 9.21
N SER A 280 7.69 -40.97 10.16
CA SER A 280 7.33 -39.57 10.06
C SER A 280 8.57 -38.70 10.26
N ALA A 281 8.62 -37.55 9.59
CA ALA A 281 9.71 -36.60 9.75
C ALA A 281 9.24 -35.16 9.77
N VAL A 282 10.05 -34.35 10.46
CA VAL A 282 10.00 -32.89 10.40
C VAL A 282 11.26 -32.40 9.71
N LEU A 283 11.08 -31.62 8.65
CA LEU A 283 12.14 -30.95 7.91
C LEU A 283 12.10 -29.46 8.22
N ILE A 284 13.21 -28.88 8.62
CA ILE A 284 13.31 -27.47 9.06
C ILE A 284 14.31 -26.75 8.15
N GLU A 285 13.89 -25.63 7.58
CA GLU A 285 14.64 -24.90 6.56
C GLU A 285 15.96 -24.34 7.10
N ALA A 286 17.04 -24.50 6.33
CA ALA A 286 18.36 -24.01 6.67
C ALA A 286 18.38 -22.49 6.89
N GLY A 287 19.02 -22.04 7.96
CA GLY A 287 19.16 -20.64 8.34
C GLY A 287 17.84 -19.95 8.71
N SER A 288 16.72 -20.70 8.76
CA SER A 288 15.42 -20.10 9.02
C SER A 288 15.20 -19.80 10.51
N PHE A 289 15.85 -20.54 11.43
CA PHE A 289 15.81 -20.30 12.89
C PHE A 289 16.51 -19.00 13.22
N SER A 290 15.77 -17.90 13.13
CA SER A 290 16.32 -16.56 13.13
C SER A 290 15.56 -15.65 14.06
N SER A 291 16.23 -14.59 14.51
CA SER A 291 15.66 -13.55 15.35
C SER A 291 16.14 -12.19 14.85
N SER A 292 15.39 -11.60 13.94
CA SER A 292 15.67 -10.29 13.37
C SER A 292 14.66 -9.27 13.87
N SER A 293 15.17 -8.19 14.47
CA SER A 293 14.41 -6.94 14.61
C SER A 293 14.05 -6.41 13.22
N SER A 294 12.84 -5.88 13.05
CA SER A 294 12.45 -5.17 11.81
C SER A 294 11.78 -3.85 12.17
N LEU A 295 12.03 -2.84 11.35
CA LEU A 295 11.40 -1.53 11.40
C LEU A 295 11.03 -1.20 9.95
N THR A 296 9.79 -0.80 9.72
CA THR A 296 9.33 -0.33 8.41
C THR A 296 8.77 1.08 8.55
N ALA A 297 9.08 1.95 7.60
CA ALA A 297 8.57 3.29 7.52
C ALA A 297 7.66 3.44 6.29
N SER A 298 6.55 4.15 6.45
CA SER A 298 5.63 4.49 5.38
C SER A 298 5.15 5.92 5.55
N VAL A 299 4.71 6.56 4.47
CA VAL A 299 4.22 7.93 4.50
C VAL A 299 2.95 8.05 3.67
N ALA A 300 1.98 8.79 4.19
CA ALA A 300 0.80 9.23 3.47
C ALA A 300 0.85 10.75 3.32
N THR A 301 0.85 11.27 2.09
CA THR A 301 0.80 12.71 1.82
C THR A 301 -0.63 13.19 1.58
N PRO A 302 -0.93 14.50 1.76
CA PRO A 302 -2.27 15.06 1.60
C PRO A 302 -2.95 14.71 0.26
N MET A 303 -2.18 14.71 -0.83
CA MET A 303 -2.65 14.37 -2.18
C MET A 303 -2.40 12.91 -2.56
N ASN A 304 -1.79 12.12 -1.67
CA ASN A 304 -1.44 10.71 -1.88
C ASN A 304 -0.59 10.44 -3.13
N ASP A 305 0.31 11.37 -3.46
CA ASP A 305 1.20 11.35 -4.62
C ASP A 305 2.70 11.44 -4.25
N GLY A 306 3.03 11.35 -2.95
CA GLY A 306 4.38 11.50 -2.43
C GLY A 306 4.90 12.95 -2.34
N THR A 307 4.07 13.96 -2.61
CA THR A 307 4.44 15.37 -2.50
C THR A 307 3.86 16.04 -1.24
N LEU A 308 4.56 17.03 -0.71
CA LEU A 308 4.10 17.88 0.38
C LEU A 308 4.34 19.33 0.00
N THR A 309 3.28 20.00 -0.47
CA THR A 309 3.33 21.42 -0.83
C THR A 309 3.28 22.28 0.41
N GLU A 310 4.05 23.37 0.41
CA GLU A 310 4.10 24.34 1.50
C GLU A 310 2.73 24.88 1.91
N GLY A 311 2.46 24.89 3.22
CA GLY A 311 1.17 25.31 3.77
C GLY A 311 0.01 24.36 3.48
N CYS A 312 0.27 23.21 2.85
CA CYS A 312 -0.76 22.36 2.29
C CYS A 312 -1.01 21.05 3.05
N GLY A 313 -1.52 21.16 4.27
CA GLY A 313 -1.80 20.00 5.12
C GLY A 313 -0.53 19.34 5.65
N GLU A 314 -0.66 18.08 6.09
CA GLU A 314 0.41 17.34 6.76
C GLU A 314 0.60 15.97 6.09
N ALA A 315 1.86 15.58 5.88
CA ALA A 315 2.19 14.19 5.60
C ALA A 315 2.23 13.42 6.93
N VAL A 316 1.66 12.21 6.95
CA VAL A 316 1.67 11.33 8.12
C VAL A 316 2.69 10.24 7.90
N VAL A 317 3.76 10.25 8.68
CA VAL A 317 4.76 9.18 8.68
C VAL A 317 4.34 8.13 9.69
N THR A 318 4.24 6.87 9.24
CA THR A 318 3.88 5.72 10.08
C THR A 318 5.05 4.76 10.13
N LEU A 319 5.54 4.52 11.35
CA LEU A 319 6.57 3.53 11.63
C LEU A 319 5.91 2.28 12.20
N THR A 320 6.33 1.11 11.75
CA THR A 320 5.82 -0.19 12.21
C THR A 320 6.96 -1.13 12.55
N ARG A 321 6.81 -1.88 13.64
CA ARG A 321 7.71 -2.96 14.07
C ARG A 321 6.87 -4.15 14.58
N PRO A 322 7.43 -5.35 14.71
CA PRO A 322 6.77 -6.43 15.43
C PRO A 322 6.37 -6.01 16.85
N SER A 323 5.23 -6.50 17.34
CA SER A 323 4.81 -6.24 18.73
C SER A 323 5.84 -6.81 19.69
N GLY A 324 6.49 -5.94 20.46
CA GLY A 324 7.49 -6.31 21.45
C GLY A 324 7.15 -5.76 22.84
N ASN A 325 7.86 -6.26 23.85
CA ASN A 325 7.74 -5.77 25.21
C ASN A 325 8.66 -4.56 25.42
N GLY A 326 8.17 -3.57 26.16
CA GLY A 326 8.89 -2.35 26.52
C GLY A 326 8.71 -1.22 25.52
N GLU A 327 8.91 0.00 26.02
CA GLU A 327 8.93 1.22 25.21
C GLU A 327 10.10 1.17 24.20
N ALA A 328 9.82 1.42 22.92
CA ALA A 328 10.83 1.51 21.88
C ALA A 328 11.04 2.97 21.48
N LEU A 329 12.28 3.43 21.59
CA LEU A 329 12.68 4.78 21.19
C LEU A 329 13.34 4.73 19.81
N ILE A 330 12.75 5.41 18.83
CA ILE A 330 13.18 5.42 17.44
C ILE A 330 13.79 6.79 17.13
N GLN A 331 15.03 6.80 16.67
CA GLN A 331 15.75 8.01 16.28
C GLN A 331 15.39 8.37 14.83
N LEU A 332 15.18 9.66 14.57
CA LEU A 332 14.81 10.19 13.26
C LEU A 332 15.88 11.16 12.77
N THR A 333 16.31 10.96 11.53
CA THR A 333 17.15 11.94 10.82
C THR A 333 16.46 12.38 9.55
N TYR A 334 16.52 13.68 9.29
CA TYR A 334 15.93 14.33 8.13
C TYR A 334 17.09 14.83 7.27
N ASP A 335 17.17 14.35 6.03
CA ASP A 335 18.25 14.69 5.10
C ASP A 335 17.65 15.02 3.72
N GLY A 336 18.20 16.03 3.07
CA GLY A 336 17.72 16.50 1.77
C GLY A 336 18.53 17.73 1.33
N PRO A 337 19.01 17.79 0.09
CA PRO A 337 19.64 19.00 -0.42
C PRO A 337 18.59 20.11 -0.55
N GLY A 338 18.90 21.30 -0.06
CA GLY A 338 18.01 22.47 -0.16
C GLY A 338 17.31 22.80 1.16
N ILE A 339 16.88 21.77 1.90
CA ILE A 339 16.11 21.90 3.15
C ILE A 339 16.87 22.69 4.23
N ALA A 340 16.41 23.89 4.51
CA ALA A 340 16.89 24.82 5.52
C ALA A 340 16.22 24.60 6.90
N PRO A 341 16.83 25.12 7.98
CA PRO A 341 16.20 25.13 9.30
C PRO A 341 14.98 26.07 9.32
N GLY A 342 13.79 25.51 9.15
CA GLY A 342 12.53 26.27 9.19
C GLY A 342 11.46 25.69 8.29
N ASP A 343 11.85 24.98 7.24
CA ASP A 343 10.97 24.51 6.16
C ASP A 343 10.07 23.36 6.59
N LEU A 344 10.37 22.76 7.74
CA LEU A 344 9.63 21.62 8.29
C LEU A 344 9.12 21.94 9.68
N GLN A 345 7.86 21.59 9.92
CA GLN A 345 7.25 21.55 11.24
C GLN A 345 6.85 20.10 11.58
N GLY A 346 7.06 19.68 12.83
CA GLY A 346 6.77 18.31 13.29
C GLY A 346 7.93 17.33 13.14
N ASN A 347 9.08 17.78 12.65
CA ASN A 347 10.32 17.02 12.50
C ASN A 347 11.04 16.74 13.84
N ALA A 348 10.39 15.95 14.71
CA ALA A 348 10.98 15.51 15.98
C ALA A 348 12.22 14.63 15.74
N ALA A 349 13.26 14.79 16.56
CA ALA A 349 14.48 13.97 16.48
C ALA A 349 14.28 12.51 16.88
N GLN A 350 13.17 12.20 17.56
CA GLN A 350 12.83 10.85 17.99
C GLN A 350 11.33 10.71 18.26
N VAL A 351 10.83 9.49 18.15
CA VAL A 351 9.47 9.09 18.54
C VAL A 351 9.52 7.83 19.39
N SER A 352 8.58 7.66 20.32
CA SER A 352 8.46 6.43 21.09
C SER A 352 7.19 5.65 20.75
N MET A 353 7.31 4.32 20.78
CA MET A 353 6.19 3.39 20.79
C MET A 353 6.07 2.84 22.21
N ALA A 354 4.88 2.92 22.81
CA ALA A 354 4.66 2.41 24.16
C ALA A 354 4.77 0.87 24.20
N ASP A 355 4.82 0.33 25.42
CA ASP A 355 4.80 -1.13 25.62
C ASP A 355 3.56 -1.76 24.97
N GLY A 356 3.77 -2.82 24.19
CA GLY A 356 2.72 -3.48 23.41
C GLY A 356 2.28 -2.78 22.11
N GLU A 357 2.77 -1.57 21.82
CA GLU A 357 2.50 -0.90 20.55
C GLU A 357 3.44 -1.39 19.44
N SER A 358 2.85 -1.72 18.30
CA SER A 358 3.57 -2.16 17.07
C SER A 358 3.69 -1.06 16.02
N SER A 359 3.01 0.08 16.21
CA SER A 359 3.03 1.19 15.27
C SER A 359 2.89 2.54 15.96
N VAL A 360 3.59 3.56 15.44
CA VAL A 360 3.42 4.97 15.83
C VAL A 360 3.33 5.82 14.56
N SER A 361 2.49 6.86 14.60
CA SER A 361 2.39 7.83 13.51
C SER A 361 2.60 9.24 14.02
N PHE A 362 3.26 10.08 13.22
CA PHE A 362 3.46 11.48 13.52
C PHE A 362 3.31 12.33 12.25
N PRO A 363 2.71 13.54 12.36
CA PRO A 363 2.56 14.44 11.23
C PRO A 363 3.86 15.24 10.99
N ILE A 364 4.08 15.60 9.73
CA ILE A 364 5.07 16.57 9.29
C ILE A 364 4.44 17.50 8.24
N SER A 365 4.67 18.80 8.34
CA SER A 365 4.21 19.80 7.37
C SER A 365 5.38 20.58 6.79
N ALA A 366 5.24 21.00 5.54
CA ALA A 366 6.11 21.97 4.90
C ALA A 366 5.65 23.38 5.27
N VAL A 367 6.55 24.17 5.84
CA VAL A 367 6.28 25.54 6.29
C VAL A 367 6.34 26.45 5.08
N ARG A 368 5.26 27.19 4.85
CA ARG A 368 5.23 28.17 3.77
C ARG A 368 6.13 29.34 4.08
N ASP A 369 7.05 29.60 3.18
CA ASP A 369 7.79 30.85 3.15
C ASP A 369 7.58 31.59 1.81
N GLU A 370 8.25 32.73 1.63
CA GLU A 370 8.15 33.51 0.39
C GLU A 370 9.38 33.30 -0.52
N ALA A 371 10.18 32.27 -0.24
CA ALA A 371 11.27 31.84 -1.10
C ALA A 371 10.74 30.95 -2.22
N ALA A 372 11.49 30.87 -3.31
CA ALA A 372 11.24 29.93 -4.38
C ALA A 372 12.47 29.03 -4.46
N GLU A 373 12.33 27.81 -3.95
CA GLU A 373 13.44 26.89 -3.70
C GLU A 373 13.43 25.73 -4.71
N GLY A 374 12.30 25.55 -5.39
CA GLY A 374 12.07 24.47 -6.33
C GLY A 374 11.67 23.18 -5.64
N ALA A 375 11.71 22.06 -6.36
CA ALA A 375 11.38 20.77 -5.79
C ALA A 375 12.55 20.18 -5.00
N GLU A 376 12.31 19.84 -3.73
CA GLU A 376 13.32 19.32 -2.82
C GLU A 376 12.97 17.91 -2.35
N ALA A 377 13.97 17.03 -2.22
CA ALA A 377 13.75 15.66 -1.76
C ALA A 377 14.09 15.54 -0.28
N LEU A 378 13.06 15.39 0.56
CA LEU A 378 13.19 15.08 1.98
C LEU A 378 13.25 13.57 2.18
N ASN A 379 14.36 13.07 2.71
CA ASN A 379 14.53 11.70 3.17
C ASN A 379 14.46 11.66 4.70
N ILE A 380 13.50 10.90 5.22
CA ILE A 380 13.34 10.67 6.66
C ILE A 380 13.83 9.26 6.94
N VAL A 381 14.94 9.13 7.67
CA VAL A 381 15.50 7.85 8.07
C VAL A 381 15.14 7.60 9.53
N ALA A 382 14.45 6.49 9.78
CA ALA A 382 14.13 6.01 11.11
C ALA A 382 15.10 4.91 11.51
N THR A 383 15.74 5.05 12.66
CA THR A 383 16.69 4.06 13.21
C THR A 383 16.23 3.63 14.59
N TRP A 384 16.03 2.34 14.78
CA TRP A 384 15.70 1.74 16.07
C TRP A 384 16.84 0.84 16.54
N SER A 385 17.30 1.08 17.76
CA SER A 385 18.23 0.19 18.45
C SER A 385 17.48 -0.61 19.50
N SER A 386 17.52 -1.92 19.37
CA SER A 386 17.10 -2.83 20.41
C SER A 386 17.94 -2.63 21.69
N THR A 387 17.39 -3.07 22.83
CA THR A 387 18.05 -3.01 24.15
C THR A 387 19.39 -3.75 24.21
N CYS A 388 19.59 -4.70 23.30
CA CYS A 388 20.79 -5.51 23.13
C CYS A 388 21.81 -4.90 22.15
N GLY A 389 21.58 -3.69 21.64
CA GLY A 389 22.54 -2.92 20.84
C GLY A 389 22.50 -3.19 19.34
N PHE A 390 21.53 -3.96 18.84
CA PHE A 390 21.33 -4.13 17.40
C PHE A 390 20.45 -3.02 16.86
N SER A 391 20.92 -2.35 15.81
CA SER A 391 20.21 -1.27 15.15
C SER A 391 19.65 -1.71 13.80
N VAL A 392 18.40 -1.37 13.54
CA VAL A 392 17.74 -1.50 12.23
C VAL A 392 17.24 -0.14 11.80
N SER A 393 17.20 0.11 10.49
CA SER A 393 16.74 1.37 9.94
C SER A 393 15.93 1.17 8.68
N ASP A 394 14.97 2.05 8.47
CA ASP A 394 14.21 2.18 7.22
C ASP A 394 13.98 3.67 6.91
N SER A 395 13.60 4.00 5.69
CA SER A 395 13.46 5.39 5.24
C SER A 395 12.27 5.61 4.32
N VAL A 396 11.68 6.80 4.40
CA VAL A 396 10.70 7.32 3.45
C VAL A 396 11.23 8.57 2.77
N SER A 397 10.75 8.84 1.56
CA SER A 397 11.10 10.04 0.79
C SER A 397 9.82 10.81 0.45
N ILE A 398 9.86 12.13 0.62
CA ILE A 398 8.78 13.07 0.31
C ILE A 398 9.37 14.17 -0.58
N THR A 399 8.64 14.58 -1.61
CA THR A 399 9.04 15.75 -2.41
C THR A 399 8.38 17.01 -1.85
N LEU A 400 9.17 17.96 -1.37
CA LEU A 400 8.69 19.28 -0.95
C LEU A 400 8.54 20.18 -2.19
N LEU A 401 7.47 20.96 -2.22
CA LEU A 401 7.16 21.86 -3.33
C LEU A 401 6.72 23.24 -2.82
N ASP A 402 7.22 24.28 -3.46
CA ASP A 402 6.74 25.66 -3.27
C ASP A 402 5.24 25.75 -3.63
N TYR A 403 4.46 26.48 -2.83
CA TYR A 403 3.08 26.81 -3.21
C TYR A 403 3.07 27.94 -4.25
N ALA A 404 2.57 27.65 -5.46
CA ALA A 404 2.34 28.66 -6.49
C ALA A 404 1.03 29.44 -6.21
N PRO A 405 1.08 30.75 -5.88
CA PRO A 405 -0.13 31.52 -5.60
C PRO A 405 -1.09 31.54 -6.80
N MET A 406 -2.40 31.48 -6.53
CA MET A 406 -3.41 31.64 -7.57
C MET A 406 -3.51 33.11 -8.01
N GLU A 407 -3.46 33.33 -9.32
CA GLU A 407 -3.68 34.62 -9.97
C GLU A 407 -4.94 34.54 -10.83
N LEU A 408 -5.91 35.43 -10.57
CA LEU A 408 -7.24 35.38 -11.17
C LEU A 408 -7.37 36.50 -12.21
N THR A 409 -7.50 36.12 -13.49
CA THR A 409 -7.69 37.05 -14.61
C THR A 409 -9.15 37.07 -15.03
N THR A 410 -9.72 38.28 -15.11
CA THR A 410 -11.10 38.54 -15.53
C THR A 410 -11.16 39.72 -16.50
N THR A 411 -12.32 39.94 -17.13
CA THR A 411 -12.54 41.09 -18.01
C THR A 411 -13.85 41.78 -17.68
N ASP A 412 -13.86 43.12 -17.71
CA ASP A 412 -15.04 43.94 -17.50
C ASP A 412 -15.79 44.14 -18.84
N PRO A 413 -16.98 43.54 -19.04
CA PRO A 413 -17.71 43.70 -20.27
C PRO A 413 -18.43 45.06 -20.35
N TRP A 414 -18.38 45.66 -21.54
CA TRP A 414 -19.11 46.88 -21.90
C TRP A 414 -20.18 46.57 -22.94
N LEU A 415 -21.45 46.66 -22.55
CA LEU A 415 -22.60 46.38 -23.37
C LEU A 415 -23.14 47.66 -24.02
N GLN A 416 -23.77 47.54 -25.19
CA GLN A 416 -24.43 48.66 -25.88
C GLN A 416 -25.94 48.71 -25.60
N CYS A 417 -26.36 48.15 -24.46
CA CYS A 417 -27.74 48.00 -24.09
C CYS A 417 -28.60 47.24 -25.12
N ASP A 418 -28.01 46.18 -25.70
CA ASP A 418 -28.57 45.35 -26.75
C ASP A 418 -28.63 43.86 -26.38
N HIS A 419 -28.19 43.49 -25.17
CA HIS A 419 -28.17 42.13 -24.63
C HIS A 419 -28.80 42.09 -23.23
N ASP A 420 -29.62 41.07 -22.96
CA ASP A 420 -30.27 40.88 -21.64
C ASP A 420 -29.31 40.29 -20.59
N SER A 421 -28.24 39.63 -21.04
CA SER A 421 -27.22 39.02 -20.18
C SER A 421 -25.85 38.98 -20.87
N VAL A 422 -24.79 38.88 -20.07
CA VAL A 422 -23.42 38.70 -20.54
C VAL A 422 -22.78 37.49 -19.85
N LEU A 423 -21.97 36.73 -20.60
CA LEU A 423 -21.17 35.62 -20.06
C LEU A 423 -19.94 36.20 -19.35
N LEU A 424 -19.78 35.85 -18.08
CA LEU A 424 -18.58 36.10 -17.30
C LEU A 424 -17.78 34.81 -17.20
N GLU A 425 -16.50 34.90 -17.51
CA GLU A 425 -15.54 33.81 -17.43
C GLU A 425 -14.31 34.30 -16.66
N ALA A 426 -13.75 33.42 -15.83
CA ALA A 426 -12.50 33.65 -15.12
C ALA A 426 -11.44 32.67 -15.59
N MET A 427 -10.20 33.15 -15.72
CA MET A 427 -9.03 32.30 -15.91
C MET A 427 -8.17 32.34 -14.65
N VAL A 428 -7.71 31.18 -14.21
CA VAL A 428 -6.80 31.06 -13.05
C VAL A 428 -5.46 30.55 -13.56
N ASP A 429 -4.39 31.19 -13.11
CA ASP A 429 -3.02 30.68 -13.19
C ASP A 429 -2.52 30.36 -11.76
N GLY A 430 -1.62 29.38 -11.62
CA GLY A 430 -1.17 28.88 -10.32
C GLY A 430 -2.22 28.07 -9.53
N GLY A 431 -2.04 27.98 -8.21
CA GLY A 431 -2.83 27.13 -7.30
C GLY A 431 -2.43 25.66 -7.35
N LEU A 432 -2.97 24.87 -6.41
CA LEU A 432 -2.71 23.43 -6.32
C LEU A 432 -3.90 22.59 -6.81
N GLY A 433 -3.61 21.71 -7.77
CA GLY A 433 -4.53 20.67 -8.22
C GLY A 433 -5.78 21.21 -8.94
N THR A 434 -6.94 20.63 -8.66
CA THR A 434 -8.20 21.05 -9.29
C THR A 434 -8.71 22.35 -8.66
N ILE A 435 -8.83 23.40 -9.48
CA ILE A 435 -9.39 24.69 -9.07
C ILE A 435 -10.91 24.69 -9.28
N THR A 436 -11.63 25.18 -8.28
CA THR A 436 -13.07 25.41 -8.35
C THR A 436 -13.36 26.91 -8.39
N LEU A 437 -14.26 27.33 -9.27
CA LEU A 437 -14.67 28.72 -9.45
C LEU A 437 -16.13 28.89 -9.08
N ALA A 438 -16.42 29.94 -8.29
CA ALA A 438 -17.75 30.23 -7.80
C ALA A 438 -18.06 31.74 -7.86
N TRP A 439 -19.20 32.09 -8.45
CA TRP A 439 -19.69 33.46 -8.62
C TRP A 439 -20.71 33.86 -7.56
N GLY A 440 -20.50 35.01 -6.95
CA GLY A 440 -21.37 35.59 -5.92
C GLY A 440 -21.40 34.81 -4.61
N ALA A 441 -22.21 35.31 -3.66
CA ALA A 441 -22.31 34.70 -2.31
C ALA A 441 -23.00 33.32 -2.31
N GLU A 442 -23.84 33.03 -3.32
CA GLU A 442 -24.54 31.74 -3.43
C GLU A 442 -23.73 30.69 -4.22
N GLY A 443 -22.56 31.05 -4.75
CA GLY A 443 -21.62 30.13 -5.38
C GLY A 443 -22.11 29.56 -6.72
N ALA A 444 -22.59 30.41 -7.62
CA ALA A 444 -22.96 29.98 -8.97
C ALA A 444 -21.73 29.47 -9.75
N PRO A 445 -21.86 28.43 -10.59
CA PRO A 445 -20.71 27.86 -11.30
C PRO A 445 -20.14 28.81 -12.35
N ASP A 446 -18.85 28.67 -12.66
CA ASP A 446 -18.21 29.26 -13.83
C ASP A 446 -18.39 28.34 -15.07
N PRO A 447 -18.71 28.89 -16.25
CA PRO A 447 -18.95 30.31 -16.52
C PRO A 447 -20.36 30.77 -16.09
N PHE A 448 -20.51 32.06 -15.77
CA PHE A 448 -21.73 32.63 -15.18
C PHE A 448 -22.41 33.66 -16.10
N PHE A 449 -23.75 33.62 -16.20
CA PHE A 449 -24.52 34.61 -16.95
C PHE A 449 -25.02 35.73 -16.04
N ALA A 450 -24.39 36.89 -16.13
CA ALA A 450 -24.79 38.09 -15.40
C ALA A 450 -25.90 38.87 -16.15
N PRO A 451 -26.91 39.43 -15.46
CA PRO A 451 -27.81 40.42 -16.03
C PRO A 451 -27.07 41.58 -16.71
N GLY A 452 -27.48 41.91 -17.94
CA GLY A 452 -26.83 42.92 -18.79
C GLY A 452 -27.58 44.26 -18.90
N LEU A 453 -28.75 44.37 -18.27
CA LEU A 453 -29.63 45.55 -18.37
C LEU A 453 -29.32 46.66 -17.36
N GLU A 454 -28.54 46.35 -16.33
CA GLU A 454 -28.11 47.29 -15.29
C GLU A 454 -26.62 47.11 -15.02
N ASP A 455 -25.98 48.19 -14.57
CA ASP A 455 -24.58 48.11 -14.14
C ASP A 455 -24.52 47.22 -12.88
N GLY A 456 -23.57 46.30 -12.84
CA GLY A 456 -23.46 45.32 -11.77
C GLY A 456 -22.01 44.98 -11.42
N THR A 457 -21.76 44.72 -10.14
CA THR A 457 -20.48 44.21 -9.66
C THR A 457 -20.66 42.75 -9.26
N TYR A 458 -19.84 41.87 -9.83
CA TYR A 458 -19.87 40.43 -9.55
C TYR A 458 -18.52 40.01 -8.96
N THR A 459 -18.55 39.16 -7.94
CA THR A 459 -17.35 38.58 -7.33
C THR A 459 -17.20 37.15 -7.80
N VAL A 460 -16.01 36.77 -8.25
CA VAL A 460 -15.62 35.38 -8.48
C VAL A 460 -14.60 34.98 -7.41
N THR A 461 -14.77 33.79 -6.85
CA THR A 461 -13.84 33.16 -5.90
C THR A 461 -13.25 31.92 -6.55
N ALA A 462 -11.92 31.83 -6.62
CA ALA A 462 -11.23 30.59 -6.93
C ALA A 462 -10.82 29.91 -5.62
N THR A 463 -10.99 28.59 -5.55
CA THR A 463 -10.56 27.74 -4.43
C THR A 463 -9.83 26.54 -4.97
N ASP A 464 -8.62 26.30 -4.50
CA ASP A 464 -7.79 25.18 -4.92
C ASP A 464 -7.94 23.97 -3.98
N GLN A 465 -7.12 22.92 -4.18
CA GLN A 465 -7.13 21.74 -3.30
C GLN A 465 -6.41 21.97 -1.97
N CYS A 466 -5.75 23.11 -1.81
CA CYS A 466 -5.04 23.55 -0.62
C CYS A 466 -5.89 24.45 0.30
N PRO A 467 -7.22 24.25 0.28
CA PRO A 467 -8.26 25.25 0.55
C PRO A 467 -7.90 26.76 0.50
N GLU A 468 -6.93 27.17 -0.31
CA GLU A 468 -6.56 28.57 -0.46
C GLU A 468 -7.58 29.25 -1.37
N THR A 469 -7.83 30.54 -1.14
CA THR A 469 -8.83 31.29 -1.91
C THR A 469 -8.31 32.63 -2.39
N VAL A 470 -8.64 32.97 -3.64
CA VAL A 470 -8.42 34.30 -4.21
C VAL A 470 -9.72 34.80 -4.83
N THR A 471 -9.97 36.11 -4.75
CA THR A 471 -11.20 36.72 -5.27
C THR A 471 -10.88 37.84 -6.23
N ALA A 472 -11.73 38.00 -7.25
CA ALA A 472 -11.70 39.14 -8.16
C ALA A 472 -13.09 39.76 -8.30
N LEU A 473 -13.11 41.06 -8.60
CA LEU A 473 -14.33 41.80 -8.91
C LEU A 473 -14.41 42.04 -10.42
N VAL A 474 -15.58 41.79 -10.99
CA VAL A 474 -15.91 42.08 -12.39
C VAL A 474 -17.02 43.11 -12.44
N GLN A 475 -16.80 44.16 -13.23
CA GLN A 475 -17.78 45.22 -13.48
C GLN A 475 -18.47 44.99 -14.83
N VAL A 476 -19.78 44.78 -14.78
CA VAL A 476 -20.62 44.75 -15.97
C VAL A 476 -21.16 46.16 -16.20
N HIS A 477 -20.78 46.76 -17.32
CA HIS A 477 -21.32 48.06 -17.74
C HIS A 477 -22.40 47.82 -18.78
N SER A 478 -23.66 47.99 -18.38
CA SER A 478 -24.83 47.72 -19.23
C SER A 478 -24.95 48.66 -20.43
N GLY A 479 -24.40 49.88 -20.30
CA GLY A 479 -24.66 50.97 -21.24
C GLY A 479 -26.13 51.40 -21.29
N CYS A 480 -26.97 50.88 -20.40
CA CYS A 480 -28.41 51.06 -20.35
C CYS A 480 -28.86 52.27 -19.52
N THR A 481 -27.91 52.91 -18.83
CA THR A 481 -28.14 54.20 -18.18
C THR A 481 -28.52 55.23 -19.23
N ILE A 482 -29.77 55.71 -19.17
CA ILE A 482 -30.32 56.66 -20.13
C ILE A 482 -29.63 58.02 -19.96
N TRP A 483 -28.98 58.47 -21.03
CA TRP A 483 -28.43 59.81 -21.13
C TRP A 483 -29.10 60.56 -22.28
N ILE A 484 -29.86 61.60 -21.93
CA ILE A 484 -30.61 62.43 -22.87
C ILE A 484 -29.87 63.76 -23.03
N PRO A 485 -29.21 64.02 -24.17
CA PRO A 485 -28.59 65.31 -24.41
C PRO A 485 -29.65 66.41 -24.48
N ASN A 486 -29.34 67.57 -23.91
CA ASN A 486 -30.21 68.75 -23.90
C ASN A 486 -29.82 69.80 -24.95
N VAL A 487 -28.84 69.52 -25.82
CA VAL A 487 -28.42 70.41 -26.92
C VAL A 487 -28.07 69.58 -28.16
N ILE A 488 -28.58 69.96 -29.33
CA ILE A 488 -28.16 69.45 -30.65
C ILE A 488 -27.76 70.61 -31.58
N THR A 489 -26.79 70.37 -32.46
CA THR A 489 -26.25 71.34 -33.42
C THR A 489 -26.32 70.79 -34.84
N PRO A 490 -27.52 70.71 -35.46
CA PRO A 490 -27.69 70.11 -36.78
C PRO A 490 -27.14 71.01 -37.91
N ASN A 491 -25.81 71.09 -38.03
CA ASN A 491 -25.08 71.93 -38.97
C ASN A 491 -24.40 71.14 -40.11
N GLY A 492 -24.44 69.79 -40.05
CA GLY A 492 -23.89 68.90 -41.05
C GLY A 492 -22.39 68.61 -40.92
N ASP A 493 -21.74 68.97 -39.81
CA ASP A 493 -20.32 68.68 -39.57
C ASP A 493 -20.07 67.25 -39.05
N GLY A 494 -21.12 66.46 -38.86
CA GLY A 494 -21.08 65.09 -38.35
C GLY A 494 -21.06 65.00 -36.83
N VAL A 495 -20.99 66.11 -36.11
CA VAL A 495 -20.92 66.17 -34.64
C VAL A 495 -22.23 66.74 -34.10
N ASN A 496 -22.91 65.95 -33.25
CA ASN A 496 -24.15 66.36 -32.59
C ASN A 496 -25.27 66.82 -33.56
N ASP A 497 -25.26 66.23 -34.77
CA ASP A 497 -26.18 66.52 -35.87
C ASP A 497 -27.56 65.87 -35.71
N ALA A 498 -27.65 64.82 -34.90
CA ALA A 498 -28.87 64.10 -34.61
C ALA A 498 -29.03 64.01 -33.09
N TRP A 499 -30.29 63.96 -32.63
CA TRP A 499 -30.57 63.75 -31.22
C TRP A 499 -30.37 62.28 -30.85
N VAL A 500 -29.16 61.93 -30.40
CA VAL A 500 -28.80 60.57 -30.00
C VAL A 500 -29.02 60.42 -28.50
N ILE A 501 -29.98 59.60 -28.10
CA ILE A 501 -30.23 59.25 -26.70
C ILE A 501 -29.51 57.94 -26.42
N ASN A 502 -28.44 58.02 -25.62
CA ASN A 502 -27.67 56.84 -25.23
C ASN A 502 -28.42 56.05 -24.17
N GLY A 503 -28.30 54.72 -24.23
CA GLY A 503 -28.96 53.81 -23.30
C GLY A 503 -30.48 53.70 -23.46
N LEU A 504 -31.09 54.25 -24.52
CA LEU A 504 -32.54 54.12 -24.77
C LEU A 504 -32.86 52.77 -25.44
N GLY A 505 -33.78 52.00 -24.84
CA GLY A 505 -34.25 50.74 -25.41
C GLY A 505 -35.06 50.99 -26.68
N ARG A 506 -34.50 50.68 -27.85
CA ARG A 506 -35.10 51.04 -29.14
C ARG A 506 -36.50 50.45 -29.32
N SER A 507 -36.68 49.15 -29.11
CA SER A 507 -38.00 48.53 -29.20
C SER A 507 -38.87 48.94 -28.01
N GLY A 508 -40.09 49.42 -28.27
CA GLY A 508 -41.03 49.92 -27.26
C GLY A 508 -40.82 51.39 -26.86
N SER A 509 -39.71 52.02 -27.22
CA SER A 509 -39.50 53.44 -26.88
C SER A 509 -40.46 54.37 -27.59
N ALA A 510 -40.75 55.52 -26.96
CA ALA A 510 -41.48 56.59 -27.60
C ALA A 510 -40.82 57.93 -27.31
N VAL A 511 -40.55 58.71 -28.35
CA VAL A 511 -39.96 60.03 -28.24
C VAL A 511 -40.90 61.05 -28.84
N LYS A 512 -41.19 62.12 -28.10
CA LYS A 512 -41.97 63.27 -28.55
C LYS A 512 -41.24 64.56 -28.22
N VAL A 513 -41.24 65.50 -29.15
CA VAL A 513 -40.66 66.83 -28.98
C VAL A 513 -41.70 67.88 -29.33
N PHE A 514 -41.81 68.91 -28.49
CA PHE A 514 -42.80 69.97 -28.55
C PHE A 514 -42.11 71.34 -28.64
N ASN A 515 -42.71 72.27 -29.39
CA ASN A 515 -42.26 73.66 -29.38
C ASN A 515 -42.68 74.38 -28.08
N ARG A 516 -42.25 75.64 -27.91
CA ARG A 516 -42.56 76.46 -26.72
C ARG A 516 -44.06 76.71 -26.46
N TRP A 517 -44.92 76.43 -27.44
CA TRP A 517 -46.37 76.59 -27.35
C TRP A 517 -47.08 75.25 -27.07
N GLY A 518 -46.33 74.17 -26.84
CA GLY A 518 -46.87 72.83 -26.57
C GLY A 518 -47.31 72.07 -27.83
N GLN A 519 -47.00 72.57 -29.03
CA GLN A 519 -47.33 71.86 -30.27
C GLN A 519 -46.27 70.79 -30.56
N LEU A 520 -46.70 69.57 -30.89
CA LEU A 520 -45.82 68.46 -31.27
C LEU A 520 -45.10 68.78 -32.59
N VAL A 521 -43.76 68.79 -32.56
CA VAL A 521 -42.92 69.03 -33.73
C VAL A 521 -42.20 67.78 -34.22
N TYR A 522 -42.03 66.79 -33.34
CA TYR A 522 -41.50 65.48 -33.71
C TYR A 522 -42.09 64.38 -32.81
N GLY A 523 -42.35 63.22 -33.39
CA GLY A 523 -42.82 62.05 -32.67
C GLY A 523 -42.32 60.78 -33.35
N SER A 524 -41.79 59.84 -32.57
CA SER A 524 -41.36 58.54 -33.06
C SER A 524 -41.68 57.47 -32.04
N ALA A 525 -42.35 56.40 -32.48
CA ALA A 525 -42.24 55.11 -31.82
C ALA A 525 -40.91 54.47 -32.24
N ASN A 526 -40.35 53.62 -31.38
CA ASN A 526 -39.09 52.93 -31.58
C ASN A 526 -37.95 53.83 -32.06
N TYR A 527 -37.63 54.87 -31.26
CA TYR A 527 -36.76 55.94 -31.70
C TYR A 527 -35.35 55.44 -32.06
N ALA A 528 -34.92 55.72 -33.29
CA ALA A 528 -33.71 55.16 -33.88
C ALA A 528 -32.47 56.08 -33.78
N ASN A 529 -32.50 57.08 -32.90
CA ASN A 529 -31.38 58.04 -32.70
C ASN A 529 -30.93 58.78 -33.97
N ASN A 530 -31.89 59.12 -34.84
CA ASN A 530 -31.59 59.64 -36.19
C ASN A 530 -32.28 60.99 -36.49
N TRP A 531 -32.98 61.60 -35.54
CA TRP A 531 -33.68 62.86 -35.79
C TRP A 531 -32.72 64.04 -35.79
N LYS A 532 -32.59 64.69 -36.95
CA LYS A 532 -31.69 65.83 -37.19
C LYS A 532 -32.36 67.19 -37.08
N ALA A 533 -33.61 67.25 -36.60
CA ALA A 533 -34.37 68.48 -36.42
C ALA A 533 -34.33 69.47 -37.62
N ARG A 534 -34.40 68.96 -38.85
CA ARG A 534 -34.44 69.79 -40.06
C ARG A 534 -35.68 70.68 -40.06
N ASP A 535 -35.51 71.91 -40.54
CA ASP A 535 -36.58 72.91 -40.72
C ASP A 535 -37.25 73.42 -39.42
N LEU A 536 -36.57 73.24 -38.28
CA LEU A 536 -36.98 73.83 -37.01
C LEU A 536 -36.16 75.08 -36.69
N PRO A 537 -36.78 76.20 -36.27
CA PRO A 537 -36.06 77.37 -35.81
C PRO A 537 -35.20 77.07 -34.57
N ASP A 538 -34.07 77.75 -34.46
CA ASP A 538 -33.26 77.75 -33.25
C ASP A 538 -34.09 78.11 -32.01
N GLY A 539 -33.84 77.40 -30.92
CA GLY A 539 -34.47 77.68 -29.65
C GLY A 539 -34.67 76.45 -28.77
N THR A 540 -35.38 76.67 -27.67
CA THR A 540 -35.69 75.63 -26.68
C THR A 540 -37.00 74.93 -27.01
N TYR A 541 -36.93 73.61 -27.04
CA TYR A 541 -38.01 72.66 -27.21
C TYR A 541 -38.15 71.84 -25.93
N PHE A 542 -39.29 71.20 -25.74
CA PHE A 542 -39.54 70.31 -24.61
C PHE A 542 -39.72 68.88 -25.12
N TYR A 543 -39.21 67.90 -24.39
CA TYR A 543 -39.31 66.51 -24.80
C TYR A 543 -40.03 65.65 -23.77
N GLU A 544 -40.59 64.56 -24.27
CA GLU A 544 -41.01 63.38 -23.53
C GLU A 544 -40.34 62.17 -24.19
N VAL A 545 -39.57 61.42 -23.41
CA VAL A 545 -38.91 60.18 -23.81
C VAL A 545 -39.43 59.09 -22.90
N ILE A 546 -39.98 58.02 -23.47
CA ILE A 546 -40.40 56.81 -22.78
C ILE A 546 -39.40 55.73 -23.14
N ASP A 547 -38.77 55.13 -22.13
CA ASP A 547 -37.89 53.99 -22.36
C ASP A 547 -38.71 52.74 -22.71
N GLY A 548 -38.26 52.01 -23.73
CA GLY A 548 -38.96 50.83 -24.19
C GLY A 548 -38.88 49.62 -23.27
N ARG A 549 -37.95 49.60 -22.29
CA ARG A 549 -37.75 48.48 -21.37
C ARG A 549 -38.42 48.72 -20.03
N SER A 550 -38.12 49.83 -19.36
CA SER A 550 -38.71 50.13 -18.05
C SER A 550 -40.10 50.77 -18.14
N GLY A 551 -40.42 51.41 -19.27
CA GLY A 551 -41.60 52.27 -19.40
C GLY A 551 -41.46 53.61 -18.67
N ASP A 552 -40.28 53.91 -18.12
CA ASP A 552 -40.02 55.16 -17.44
C ASP A 552 -40.15 56.34 -18.39
N ARG A 553 -40.73 57.41 -17.86
CA ARG A 553 -40.98 58.64 -18.60
C ARG A 553 -40.00 59.72 -18.15
N PHE A 554 -39.18 60.16 -19.09
CA PHE A 554 -38.24 61.27 -18.93
C PHE A 554 -38.79 62.51 -19.64
N THR A 555 -38.72 63.66 -18.97
CA THR A 555 -39.13 64.94 -19.56
C THR A 555 -38.07 65.99 -19.29
N GLY A 556 -37.87 66.90 -20.23
CA GLY A 556 -36.89 67.96 -20.09
C GLY A 556 -36.94 68.94 -21.24
N HIS A 557 -35.85 69.69 -21.43
CA HIS A 557 -35.70 70.63 -22.53
C HIS A 557 -34.58 70.19 -23.48
N LEU A 558 -34.75 70.49 -24.76
CA LEU A 558 -33.77 70.30 -25.82
C LEU A 558 -33.56 71.63 -26.53
N THR A 559 -32.33 72.11 -26.56
CA THR A 559 -31.95 73.33 -27.29
C THR A 559 -31.44 72.94 -28.67
N ILE A 560 -32.01 73.53 -29.71
CA ILE A 560 -31.59 73.33 -31.10
C ILE A 560 -30.84 74.59 -31.53
N LEU A 561 -29.60 74.39 -31.99
CA LEU A 561 -28.69 75.44 -32.47
C LEU A 561 -28.24 75.07 -33.89
N ALA A 562 -29.12 75.26 -34.87
CA ALA A 562 -28.77 75.13 -36.27
C ALA A 562 -28.08 76.44 -36.68
N ASN A 563 -26.74 76.48 -36.66
CA ASN A 563 -25.97 77.64 -37.10
C ASN A 563 -26.60 78.20 -38.39
N GLY A 564 -27.17 79.41 -38.29
CA GLY A 564 -27.95 80.02 -39.35
C GLY A 564 -27.11 80.41 -40.56
N SER A 565 -26.77 79.45 -41.41
CA SER A 565 -26.57 79.70 -42.83
C SER A 565 -27.89 79.43 -43.52
N LYS A 566 -28.66 80.52 -43.70
CA LYS A 566 -29.84 80.58 -44.55
C LYS A 566 -29.61 80.01 -45.94
#